data_AF-A0A519M4Q7-F1
#
_entry.id   AF-A0A519M4Q7-F1
#
_cell.length_a   1.000
_cell.length_b   1.000
_cell.length_c   1.000
_cell.angle_alpha   90.00
_cell.angle_beta   90.00
_cell.angle_gamma   90.00
#
_symmetry.space_group_name_H-M   'P 1'
#
loop_
_entity.id
_entity.type
_entity.pdbx_description
1 polymer ?
#
loop_
_entity_poly.entity_id
_entity_poly.type
_entity_poly.pdbx_seq_one_letter_code
_entity_poly.pdbx_strand_id
1 'polypeptide(L)'
;MLNRRLLIKNLLAHNDESSFYDKKRQLNLHTKEGKAKFVKHICALSNSNPGNNSYIVVGVEDHDNEITGTDFYDDSRIQNLVNA
;
A
#
# COMPACT_ATOMS: atom_id res chain seq x y z
N MET A 1 1.55 1.60 21.68
CA MET A 1 2.71 1.57 20.75
C MET A 1 2.51 0.39 19.79
N LEU A 2 2.42 0.63 18.48
CA LEU A 2 2.05 -0.39 17.50
C LEU A 2 3.28 -1.20 17.06
N ASN A 3 3.26 -2.52 17.21
CA ASN A 3 4.33 -3.38 16.71
C ASN A 3 4.15 -3.61 15.20
N ARG A 4 4.90 -2.87 14.39
CA ARG A 4 4.81 -2.92 12.92
C ARG A 4 5.09 -4.31 12.34
N ARG A 5 6.02 -5.07 12.92
CA ARG A 5 6.37 -6.42 12.43
C ARG A 5 5.22 -7.40 12.69
N LEU A 6 4.59 -7.32 13.86
CA LEU A 6 3.41 -8.14 14.18
C LEU A 6 2.22 -7.75 13.31
N LEU A 7 2.01 -6.45 13.07
CA LEU A 7 0.97 -5.97 12.16
C LEU A 7 1.13 -6.55 10.75
N ILE A 8 2.31 -6.41 10.14
CA ILE A 8 2.57 -6.91 8.78
C ILE A 8 2.33 -8.42 8.71
N LYS A 9 2.81 -9.19 9.70
CA LYS A 9 2.54 -10.63 9.77
C LYS A 9 1.05 -10.94 9.83
N ASN A 10 0.29 -10.19 10.62
CA ASN A 10 -1.15 -10.38 10.73
C ASN A 10 -1.87 -10.02 9.42
N LEU A 11 -1.48 -8.93 8.76
CA LEU A 11 -2.05 -8.54 7.46
C LEU A 11 -1.81 -9.62 6.40
N LEU A 12 -0.59 -10.16 6.31
CA LEU A 12 -0.20 -11.18 5.33
C LEU A 12 -0.70 -12.59 5.66
N ALA A 13 -1.18 -12.83 6.89
CA ALA A 13 -1.81 -14.10 7.26
C ALA A 13 -3.24 -14.22 6.70
N HIS A 14 -3.83 -13.11 6.25
CA HIS A 14 -5.10 -13.10 5.54
C HIS A 14 -4.84 -13.19 4.04
N ASN A 15 -5.35 -14.25 3.41
CA ASN A 15 -5.12 -14.51 1.98
C ASN A 15 -5.98 -13.65 1.04
N ASP A 16 -7.13 -13.18 1.53
CA ASP A 16 -8.06 -12.39 0.73
C ASP A 16 -7.78 -10.90 0.93
N GLU A 17 -7.62 -10.17 -0.17
CA GLU A 17 -7.63 -8.70 -0.15
C GLU A 17 -8.91 -8.22 0.51
N SER A 18 -8.76 -7.36 1.50
CA SER A 18 -9.84 -6.92 2.35
C SER A 18 -9.98 -5.41 2.26
N SER A 19 -11.14 -4.90 2.68
CA SER A 19 -11.36 -3.46 2.79
C SER A 19 -10.43 -2.76 3.81
N PHE A 20 -9.64 -3.51 4.59
CA PHE A 20 -8.68 -2.97 5.56
C PHE A 20 -7.23 -2.94 5.04
N TYR A 21 -6.87 -3.71 4.00
CA TYR A 21 -5.51 -3.70 3.49
C TYR A 21 -5.40 -4.12 2.03
N ASP A 22 -4.42 -3.52 1.36
CA ASP A 22 -4.03 -3.80 -0.01
C ASP A 22 -2.54 -4.15 -0.08
N LYS A 23 -2.16 -5.21 -0.79
CA LYS A 23 -0.75 -5.52 -1.08
C LYS A 23 -0.39 -5.06 -2.48
N LYS A 24 0.84 -4.59 -2.61
CA LYS A 24 1.40 -4.21 -3.91
C LYS A 24 2.85 -4.66 -3.97
N ARG A 25 3.26 -5.23 -5.10
CA ARG A 25 4.68 -5.50 -5.35
C ARG A 25 5.47 -4.19 -5.39
N GLN A 26 4.99 -3.22 -6.16
CA GLN A 26 5.64 -1.92 -6.33
C GLN A 26 4.60 -0.82 -6.59
N LEU A 27 4.91 0.42 -6.17
CA LEU A 27 4.16 1.62 -6.53
C LEU A 27 4.83 2.30 -7.73
N ASN A 28 4.08 2.50 -8.80
CA ASN A 28 4.53 3.33 -9.90
C ASN A 28 4.16 4.80 -9.61
N LEU A 29 5.11 5.59 -9.12
CA LEU A 29 4.91 7.00 -8.80
C LEU A 29 5.58 7.95 -9.81
N HIS A 30 6.13 7.42 -10.90
CA HIS A 30 6.89 8.20 -11.88
C HIS A 30 6.01 8.76 -13.00
N THR A 31 4.88 8.12 -13.31
CA THR A 31 3.95 8.56 -14.35
C THR A 31 2.67 9.12 -13.75
N LYS A 32 1.95 9.97 -14.52
CA LYS A 32 0.67 10.54 -14.09
C LYS A 32 -0.37 9.45 -13.85
N GLU A 33 -0.41 8.44 -14.70
CA GLU A 33 -1.31 7.29 -14.60
C GLU A 33 -1.00 6.44 -13.36
N GLY A 34 0.29 6.22 -13.07
CA GLY A 34 0.72 5.50 -11.87
C GLY A 34 0.32 6.22 -10.58
N LYS A 35 0.56 7.54 -10.52
CA LYS A 35 0.11 8.41 -9.43
C LYS A 35 -1.42 8.37 -9.26
N ALA A 36 -2.17 8.52 -10.36
CA ALA A 36 -3.64 8.47 -10.33
C ALA A 36 -4.15 7.12 -9.81
N LYS A 37 -3.52 6.01 -10.22
CA LYS A 37 -3.85 4.67 -9.72
C LYS A 37 -3.58 4.56 -8.22
N PHE A 38 -2.45 5.05 -7.73
CA PHE A 38 -2.14 5.06 -6.30
C PHE A 38 -3.18 5.85 -5.48
N VAL A 39 -3.53 7.07 -5.93
CA VAL A 39 -4.57 7.88 -5.28
C VAL A 39 -5.93 7.18 -5.28
N LYS A 40 -6.28 6.50 -6.38
CA LYS A 40 -7.51 5.70 -6.46
C LYS A 40 -7.55 4.61 -5.38
N HIS A 41 -6.43 3.91 -5.12
CA HIS A 41 -6.35 2.92 -4.04
C HIS A 41 -6.54 3.55 -2.66
N ILE A 42 -5.92 4.72 -2.40
CA ILE A 42 -6.11 5.46 -1.15
C ILE A 42 -7.58 5.84 -0.94
N CYS A 43 -8.24 6.37 -1.97
CA CYS A 43 -9.65 6.74 -1.89
C CYS A 43 -10.54 5.51 -1.66
N ALA A 44 -10.28 4.40 -2.34
CA ALA A 44 -11.04 3.17 -2.17
C ALA A 44 -10.96 2.66 -0.72
N LEU A 45 -9.74 2.56 -0.16
CA LEU A 45 -9.51 2.10 1.21
C LEU A 45 -10.11 3.02 2.28
N SER A 46 -10.02 4.33 2.06
CA SER A 46 -10.60 5.32 2.98
C SER A 46 -12.12 5.26 2.98
N ASN A 47 -12.73 5.08 1.81
CA ASN A 47 -14.18 5.01 1.67
C ASN A 47 -14.76 3.68 2.15
N SER A 48 -14.03 2.57 2.00
CA SER A 48 -14.48 1.25 2.45
C SER A 48 -14.32 1.02 3.96
N ASN A 49 -13.45 1.78 4.62
CA ASN A 49 -13.15 1.61 6.04
C ASN A 49 -13.00 2.96 6.78
N PRO A 50 -14.03 3.83 6.75
CA PRO A 50 -13.93 5.22 7.23
C PRO A 50 -13.73 5.35 8.75
N GLY A 51 -14.04 4.30 9.52
CA GLY A 51 -13.93 4.29 10.98
C GLY A 51 -12.65 3.67 11.53
N ASN A 52 -11.77 3.13 10.68
CA ASN A 52 -10.55 2.45 11.12
C ASN A 52 -9.35 2.80 10.23
N ASN A 53 -8.19 2.27 10.59
CA ASN A 53 -6.99 2.39 9.77
C ASN A 53 -7.02 1.38 8.62
N SER A 54 -6.56 1.82 7.45
CA SER A 54 -6.29 0.96 6.30
C SER A 54 -4.82 1.00 5.94
N TYR A 55 -4.30 -0.11 5.40
CA TYR A 55 -2.87 -0.28 5.16
C TYR A 55 -2.58 -0.69 3.72
N ILE A 56 -1.61 -0.03 3.08
CA ILE A 56 -1.00 -0.55 1.85
C ILE A 56 0.36 -1.12 2.22
N VAL A 57 0.59 -2.41 1.98
CA VAL A 57 1.88 -3.05 2.20
C VAL A 57 2.58 -3.21 0.86
N VAL A 58 3.75 -2.57 0.70
CA VAL A 58 4.50 -2.54 -0.55
C VAL A 58 5.71 -3.47 -0.46
N GLY A 59 6.03 -4.15 -1.56
CA GLY A 59 7.10 -5.14 -1.64
C GLY A 59 6.64 -6.55 -1.26
N VAL A 60 5.37 -6.85 -1.57
CA VAL A 60 4.75 -8.16 -1.34
C VAL A 60 4.19 -8.67 -2.66
N GLU A 61 4.52 -9.91 -2.99
CA GLU A 61 3.97 -10.60 -4.16
C GLU A 61 2.50 -10.94 -3.97
N ASP A 62 1.76 -10.86 -5.07
CA ASP A 62 0.30 -10.98 -5.04
C ASP A 62 -0.15 -12.44 -4.83
N HIS A 63 0.62 -13.41 -5.32
CA HIS A 63 0.22 -14.81 -5.34
C HIS A 63 0.47 -15.56 -4.02
N ASP A 64 1.63 -15.35 -3.40
CA ASP A 64 2.12 -16.16 -2.28
C ASP A 64 2.39 -15.35 -1.00
N ASN A 65 2.04 -14.06 -1.00
CA ASN A 65 2.33 -13.12 0.09
C ASN A 65 3.83 -13.06 0.44
N GLU A 66 4.72 -13.45 -0.48
CA GLU A 66 6.16 -13.40 -0.25
C GLU A 66 6.61 -11.94 -0.15
N ILE A 67 7.37 -11.63 0.91
CA ILE A 67 7.97 -10.31 1.10
C ILE A 67 9.25 -10.25 0.26
N THR A 68 9.14 -9.75 -0.96
CA THR A 68 10.28 -9.56 -1.87
C THR A 68 10.98 -8.22 -1.68
N GLY A 69 10.31 -7.28 -1.00
CA GLY A 69 10.78 -5.91 -0.86
C GLY A 69 10.56 -5.08 -2.12
N THR A 70 11.01 -3.83 -2.09
CA THR A 70 10.79 -2.86 -3.16
C THR A 70 11.94 -1.85 -3.16
N ASP A 71 12.13 -1.17 -4.28
CA ASP A 71 13.01 -0.02 -4.35
C ASP A 71 12.62 1.07 -3.35
N PHE A 72 13.61 1.86 -2.93
CA PHE A 72 13.42 2.93 -1.97
C PHE A 72 12.51 4.04 -2.52
N TYR A 73 11.43 4.35 -1.80
CA TYR A 73 10.60 5.52 -2.03
C TYR A 73 11.07 6.63 -1.11
N ASP A 74 11.74 7.65 -1.67
CA ASP A 74 12.11 8.83 -0.90
C ASP A 74 10.95 9.84 -0.82
N ASP A 75 10.97 10.70 0.21
CA ASP A 75 9.96 11.72 0.48
C ASP A 75 9.67 12.60 -0.74
N SER A 76 10.66 12.93 -1.57
CA SER A 76 10.52 13.68 -2.82
C SER A 76 9.61 12.99 -3.84
N ARG A 77 9.67 11.64 -3.94
CA ARG A 77 8.80 10.86 -4.83
C ARG A 77 7.35 10.91 -4.35
N ILE A 78 7.14 10.94 -3.04
CA ILE A 78 5.81 11.07 -2.45
C ILE A 78 5.31 12.52 -2.53
N GLN A 79 6.13 13.52 -2.26
CA GLN A 79 5.77 14.95 -2.39
C GLN A 79 5.40 15.31 -3.84
N ASN A 80 6.05 14.69 -4.82
CA ASN A 80 5.73 14.82 -6.24
C ASN A 80 4.37 14.20 -6.64
N LEU A 81 3.65 13.52 -5.75
CA LEU A 81 2.23 13.19 -5.98
C LEU A 81 1.34 14.44 -5.99
N VAL A 82 1.69 15.46 -5.20
CA VAL A 82 0.88 16.66 -4.99
C VAL A 82 1.21 17.75 -6.02
N ASN A 83 2.47 17.81 -6.47
CA ASN A 83 3.01 18.93 -7.25
C ASN A 83 3.06 18.70 -8.77
N ALA A 84 2.41 17.65 -9.29
CA ALA A 84 2.48 17.25 -10.71
C ALA A 84 1.13 17.28 -11.43
#